data_AF-A0A819RE50-F1
#
_entry.id   AF-A0A819RE50-F1
#
_cell.length_a   1.000
_cell.length_b   1.000
_cell.length_c   1.000
_cell.angle_alpha   90.00
_cell.angle_beta   90.00
_cell.angle_gamma   90.00
#
_symmetry.space_group_name_H-M   'P 1'
#
loop_
_entity.id
_entity.type
_entity.pdbx_description
1 polymer ?
#
loop_
_entity_poly.entity_id
_entity_poly.type
_entity_poly.pdbx_seq_one_letter_code
_entity_poly.pdbx_strand_id
1 'polypeptide(L)'
;FSLFELDIEIENFDISSLPERNRKIVEADSYWATSHLLEGIQDNYTFAQPGIQYKVRTLEELVKRIDEPLYRHLKDQHIEFLQFAFRWMNNLLMRELPVRCTIRLWDTYLSEQNGFSQFHLYICAAFLVRFSKDLLREKDFQGILLLLQNLPTHSWTSNDISILTAEAYQLKVMFANAPKHLTS
;
A
#
# COMPACT_ATOMS: atom_id res chain seq x y z
N PHE A 1 5.47 -28.20 -4.51
CA PHE A 1 5.07 -26.79 -4.66
C PHE A 1 6.29 -25.91 -4.45
N SER A 2 7.11 -25.75 -5.50
CA SER A 2 8.25 -24.82 -5.52
C SER A 2 7.98 -23.80 -6.62
N LEU A 3 7.20 -22.78 -6.30
CA LEU A 3 7.02 -21.59 -7.15
C LEU A 3 7.91 -20.43 -6.67
N PHE A 4 8.73 -20.65 -5.65
CA PHE A 4 9.50 -19.60 -4.98
C PHE A 4 10.93 -19.40 -5.54
N GLU A 5 11.39 -20.24 -6.47
CA GLU A 5 12.66 -20.03 -7.20
C GLU A 5 12.47 -19.33 -8.58
N LEU A 6 11.24 -18.99 -8.95
CA LEU A 6 10.84 -18.50 -10.29
C LEU A 6 10.87 -16.97 -10.46
N ASP A 7 11.29 -16.19 -9.45
CA ASP A 7 11.27 -14.72 -9.51
C ASP A 7 12.04 -14.16 -10.74
N ILE A 8 13.07 -14.87 -11.22
CA ILE A 8 13.89 -14.45 -12.37
C ILE A 8 13.30 -14.91 -13.72
N GLU A 9 12.48 -15.98 -13.74
CA GLU A 9 11.94 -16.55 -14.99
C GLU A 9 10.66 -15.85 -15.46
N ILE A 10 9.82 -15.33 -14.53
CA ILE A 10 8.54 -14.70 -14.89
C ILE A 10 8.75 -13.35 -15.59
N GLU A 11 9.67 -12.51 -15.12
CA GLU A 11 9.91 -11.18 -15.69
C GLU A 11 10.51 -11.23 -17.10
N ASN A 12 11.18 -12.33 -17.45
CA ASN A 12 11.86 -12.51 -18.73
C ASN A 12 11.10 -13.43 -19.70
N PHE A 13 9.88 -13.83 -19.37
CA PHE A 13 9.09 -14.72 -20.21
C PHE A 13 8.61 -14.01 -21.48
N ASP A 14 8.97 -14.55 -22.65
CA ASP A 14 8.52 -14.02 -23.94
C ASP A 14 7.05 -14.36 -24.20
N ILE A 15 6.16 -13.38 -23.94
CA ILE A 15 4.71 -13.49 -24.17
C ILE A 15 4.38 -13.80 -25.63
N SER A 16 5.21 -13.39 -26.59
CA SER A 16 4.96 -13.63 -28.01
C SER A 16 5.06 -15.12 -28.39
N SER A 17 5.76 -15.91 -27.58
CA SER A 17 5.86 -17.36 -27.72
C SER A 17 4.56 -18.11 -27.38
N LEU A 18 3.64 -17.50 -26.63
CA LEU A 18 2.36 -18.13 -26.28
C LEU A 18 1.39 -18.19 -27.47
N PRO A 19 0.58 -19.25 -27.60
CA PRO A 19 -0.49 -19.31 -28.60
C PRO A 19 -1.43 -18.09 -28.49
N GLU A 20 -1.88 -17.55 -29.62
CA GLU A 20 -2.73 -16.35 -29.66
C GLU A 20 -4.00 -16.50 -28.79
N ARG A 21 -4.60 -17.70 -28.79
CA ARG A 21 -5.74 -18.03 -27.93
C ARG A 21 -5.44 -17.80 -26.45
N ASN A 22 -4.28 -18.23 -25.97
CA ASN A 22 -3.91 -18.09 -24.56
C ASN A 22 -3.66 -16.61 -24.22
N ARG A 23 -3.02 -15.85 -25.12
CA ARG A 23 -2.82 -14.41 -24.93
C ARG A 23 -4.15 -13.67 -24.78
N LYS A 24 -5.13 -13.97 -25.64
CA LYS A 24 -6.48 -13.37 -25.57
C LYS A 24 -7.22 -13.72 -24.28
N ILE A 25 -7.06 -14.96 -23.78
CA ILE A 25 -7.65 -15.37 -22.50
C ILE A 25 -7.01 -14.58 -21.35
N VAL A 26 -5.67 -14.53 -21.27
CA VAL A 26 -4.96 -13.79 -20.22
C VAL A 26 -5.31 -12.30 -20.25
N GLU A 27 -5.39 -11.69 -21.43
CA GLU A 27 -5.82 -10.30 -21.60
C GLU A 27 -7.24 -10.07 -21.06
N ALA A 28 -8.20 -10.91 -21.47
CA ALA A 28 -9.59 -10.79 -21.03
C ALA A 28 -9.74 -11.00 -19.51
N ASP A 29 -9.08 -12.02 -18.95
CA ASP A 29 -9.10 -12.31 -17.51
C ASP A 29 -8.48 -11.15 -16.70
N SER A 30 -7.36 -10.61 -17.17
CA SER A 30 -6.70 -9.46 -16.53
C SER A 30 -7.58 -8.21 -16.56
N TYR A 31 -8.27 -7.96 -17.68
CA TYR A 31 -9.20 -6.84 -17.81
C TYR A 31 -10.36 -6.95 -16.81
N TRP A 32 -11.01 -8.12 -16.74
CA TRP A 32 -12.16 -8.30 -15.85
C TRP A 32 -11.77 -8.31 -14.38
N ALA A 33 -10.67 -8.96 -14.02
CA ALA A 33 -10.14 -8.95 -12.65
C ALA A 33 -9.79 -7.53 -12.21
N THR A 34 -9.13 -6.76 -13.08
CA THR A 34 -8.77 -5.36 -12.79
C THR A 34 -10.00 -4.47 -12.69
N SER A 35 -10.97 -4.63 -13.61
CA SER A 35 -12.22 -3.87 -13.58
C SER A 35 -12.97 -4.09 -12.27
N HIS A 36 -13.10 -5.34 -11.84
CA HIS A 36 -13.77 -5.68 -10.57
C HIS A 36 -13.01 -5.14 -9.35
N LEU A 37 -11.68 -5.16 -9.36
CA LEU A 37 -10.88 -4.51 -8.31
C LEU A 37 -11.16 -3.00 -8.24
N LEU A 38 -11.19 -2.32 -9.39
CA LEU A 38 -11.39 -0.88 -9.47
C LEU A 38 -12.81 -0.46 -9.06
N GLU A 39 -13.81 -1.32 -9.16
CA GLU A 39 -15.17 -1.05 -8.68
C GLU A 39 -15.21 -0.66 -7.20
N GLY A 40 -14.35 -1.24 -6.38
CA GLY A 40 -14.26 -0.92 -4.95
C GLY A 40 -13.59 0.42 -4.61
N ILE A 41 -12.98 1.08 -5.59
CA ILE A 41 -12.15 2.29 -5.41
C ILE A 41 -12.33 3.32 -6.54
N GLN A 42 -13.49 3.35 -7.19
CA GLN A 42 -13.74 4.23 -8.35
C GLN A 42 -13.50 5.72 -8.05
N ASP A 43 -13.83 6.14 -6.82
CA ASP A 43 -13.65 7.51 -6.33
C ASP A 43 -12.18 7.96 -6.32
N ASN A 44 -11.22 7.02 -6.28
CA ASN A 44 -9.81 7.32 -6.47
C ASN A 44 -9.49 7.90 -7.86
N TYR A 45 -10.29 7.58 -8.88
CA TYR A 45 -9.98 7.88 -10.29
C TYR A 45 -10.98 8.82 -10.97
N THR A 46 -11.99 9.30 -10.23
CA THR A 46 -12.91 10.35 -10.70
C THR A 46 -12.24 11.73 -10.75
N PHE A 47 -12.91 12.72 -11.35
CA PHE A 47 -12.38 14.09 -11.47
C PHE A 47 -11.91 14.64 -10.11
N ALA A 48 -10.69 15.20 -10.09
CA ALA A 48 -9.99 15.68 -8.89
C ALA A 48 -9.64 14.62 -7.82
N GLN A 49 -9.92 13.33 -8.08
CA GLN A 49 -9.52 12.19 -7.25
C GLN A 49 -9.87 12.33 -5.75
N PRO A 50 -11.14 12.63 -5.41
CA PRO A 50 -11.56 12.87 -4.03
C PRO A 50 -11.28 11.68 -3.09
N GLY A 51 -11.36 10.44 -3.60
CA GLY A 51 -11.08 9.23 -2.83
C GLY A 51 -9.64 9.18 -2.32
N ILE A 52 -8.66 9.56 -3.17
CA ILE A 52 -7.25 9.63 -2.79
C ILE A 52 -7.03 10.71 -1.74
N GLN A 53 -7.58 11.91 -1.95
CA GLN A 53 -7.43 13.02 -0.99
C GLN A 53 -8.02 12.67 0.37
N TYR A 54 -9.18 12.00 0.40
CA TYR A 54 -9.78 11.51 1.63
C TYR A 54 -8.87 10.49 2.31
N LYS A 55 -8.42 9.45 1.60
CA LYS A 55 -7.56 8.40 2.15
C LYS A 55 -6.24 8.94 2.71
N VAL A 56 -5.60 9.90 2.03
CA VAL A 56 -4.37 10.54 2.50
C VAL A 56 -4.60 11.31 3.81
N ARG A 57 -5.69 12.07 3.92
CA ARG A 57 -6.04 12.76 5.17
C ARG A 57 -6.35 11.78 6.30
N THR A 58 -7.09 10.71 6.02
CA THR A 58 -7.38 9.69 7.03
C THR A 58 -6.10 8.96 7.47
N LEU A 59 -5.13 8.76 6.56
CA LEU A 59 -3.84 8.19 6.91
C LEU A 59 -3.07 9.10 7.87
N GLU A 60 -3.04 10.41 7.58
CA GLU A 60 -2.41 11.41 8.44
C GLU A 60 -3.02 11.41 9.86
N GLU A 61 -4.36 11.42 9.96
CA GLU A 61 -5.05 11.36 11.24
C GLU A 61 -4.79 10.06 12.01
N LEU A 62 -4.74 8.92 11.31
CA LEU A 62 -4.45 7.63 11.90
C LEU A 62 -3.01 7.60 12.44
N VAL A 63 -2.04 8.03 11.65
CA VAL A 63 -0.61 8.06 12.01
C VAL A 63 -0.38 8.97 13.21
N LYS A 64 -1.03 10.15 13.24
CA LYS A 64 -1.02 11.03 14.42
C LYS A 64 -1.43 10.30 15.71
N ARG A 65 -2.43 9.42 15.64
CA ARG A 65 -2.94 8.68 16.81
C ARG A 65 -2.04 7.52 17.23
N ILE A 66 -1.40 6.82 16.28
CA ILE A 66 -0.63 5.59 16.55
C ILE A 66 0.88 5.84 16.73
N ASP A 67 1.40 6.92 16.16
CA ASP A 67 2.81 7.30 16.22
C ASP A 67 2.95 8.84 16.18
N GLU A 68 2.47 9.49 17.24
CA GLU A 68 2.55 10.94 17.43
C GLU A 68 3.99 11.48 17.28
N PRO A 69 5.07 10.82 17.79
CA PRO A 69 6.44 11.26 17.55
C PRO A 69 6.81 11.35 16.07
N LEU A 70 6.47 10.33 15.27
CA LEU A 70 6.71 10.36 13.82
C LEU A 70 5.89 11.46 13.15
N TYR A 71 4.60 11.58 13.47
CA TYR A 71 3.74 12.62 12.92
C TYR A 71 4.30 14.02 13.17
N ARG A 72 4.70 14.32 14.41
CA ARG A 72 5.31 15.62 14.75
C ARG A 72 6.60 15.86 13.98
N HIS A 73 7.47 14.86 13.90
CA HIS A 73 8.73 14.97 13.17
C HIS A 73 8.50 15.31 11.69
N LEU A 74 7.55 14.63 11.03
CA LEU A 74 7.18 14.94 9.65
C LEU A 74 6.64 16.38 9.50
N LYS A 75 5.79 16.84 10.45
CA LYS A 75 5.28 18.21 10.46
C LYS A 75 6.36 19.26 10.68
N ASP A 76 7.26 19.04 11.63
CA ASP A 76 8.36 19.95 11.97
C ASP A 76 9.35 20.08 10.79
N GLN A 77 9.48 19.03 9.98
CA GLN A 77 10.28 19.02 8.76
C GLN A 77 9.49 19.46 7.51
N HIS A 78 8.27 19.97 7.68
CA HIS A 78 7.40 20.44 6.59
C HIS A 78 7.06 19.37 5.53
N ILE A 79 7.04 18.10 5.93
CA ILE A 79 6.60 17.00 5.07
C ILE A 79 5.08 16.90 5.11
N GLU A 80 4.46 17.02 3.93
CA GLU A 80 3.04 16.81 3.75
C GLU A 80 2.76 15.37 3.32
N PHE A 81 1.75 14.73 3.90
CA PHE A 81 1.40 13.35 3.58
C PHE A 81 1.10 13.15 2.09
N LEU A 82 0.55 14.18 1.42
CA LEU A 82 0.27 14.12 -0.01
C LEU A 82 1.54 13.90 -0.87
N GLN A 83 2.71 14.36 -0.42
CA GLN A 83 3.97 14.27 -1.18
C GLN A 83 4.48 12.83 -1.36
N PHE A 84 4.05 11.89 -0.52
CA PHE A 84 4.43 10.47 -0.63
C PHE A 84 3.21 9.55 -0.70
N ALA A 85 2.20 9.76 0.15
CA ALA A 85 1.07 8.85 0.29
C ALA A 85 0.10 8.90 -0.90
N PHE A 86 0.12 9.98 -1.70
CA PHE A 86 -0.65 10.01 -2.96
C PHE A 86 -0.33 8.79 -3.83
N ARG A 87 0.97 8.52 -4.04
CA ARG A 87 1.43 7.38 -4.85
C ARG A 87 1.07 6.05 -4.20
N TRP A 88 1.16 5.97 -2.88
CA TRP A 88 0.80 4.76 -2.13
C TRP A 88 -0.67 4.40 -2.34
N MET A 89 -1.58 5.37 -2.22
CA MET A 89 -3.02 5.18 -2.39
C MET A 89 -3.41 4.95 -3.86
N ASN A 90 -2.80 5.68 -4.78
CA ASN A 90 -3.13 5.61 -6.21
C ASN A 90 -2.66 4.31 -6.85
N ASN A 91 -1.52 3.78 -6.40
CA ASN A 91 -0.90 2.58 -6.93
C ASN A 91 -0.95 1.40 -5.97
N LEU A 92 -1.73 1.46 -4.89
CA LEU A 92 -1.90 0.38 -3.92
C LEU A 92 -0.56 -0.20 -3.43
N LEU A 93 0.40 0.67 -3.12
CA LEU A 93 1.79 0.36 -2.75
C LEU A 93 2.63 -0.44 -3.76
N MET A 94 2.13 -0.71 -4.98
CA MET A 94 2.87 -1.47 -6.02
C MET A 94 4.20 -0.81 -6.42
N ARG A 95 4.36 0.49 -6.18
CA ARG A 95 5.59 1.24 -6.45
C ARG A 95 6.62 1.15 -5.32
N GLU A 96 6.19 0.70 -4.14
CA GLU A 96 6.99 0.63 -2.92
C GLU A 96 7.36 -0.80 -2.55
N LEU A 97 6.85 -1.80 -3.25
CA LEU A 97 7.02 -3.23 -2.96
C LEU A 97 7.45 -3.99 -4.22
N PRO A 98 8.30 -5.02 -4.09
CA PRO A 98 8.53 -5.98 -5.16
C PRO A 98 7.22 -6.63 -5.65
N VAL A 99 7.15 -7.04 -6.93
CA VAL A 99 5.95 -7.62 -7.53
C VAL A 99 5.45 -8.84 -6.74
N ARG A 100 6.35 -9.75 -6.33
CA ARG A 100 6.02 -10.92 -5.48
C ARG A 100 5.33 -10.53 -4.16
N CYS A 101 5.77 -9.42 -3.56
CA CYS A 101 5.21 -8.91 -2.32
C CYS A 101 3.84 -8.25 -2.55
N THR A 102 3.68 -7.56 -3.67
CA THR A 102 2.40 -7.00 -4.11
C THR A 102 1.37 -8.11 -4.32
N ILE A 103 1.73 -9.18 -5.04
CA ILE A 103 0.83 -10.33 -5.29
C ILE A 103 0.41 -10.94 -3.94
N ARG A 104 1.37 -11.20 -3.05
CA ARG A 104 1.08 -11.75 -1.71
C ARG A 104 0.20 -10.82 -0.88
N LEU A 105 0.35 -9.51 -0.99
CA LEU A 105 -0.51 -8.53 -0.31
C LEU A 105 -1.94 -8.56 -0.89
N TRP A 106 -2.05 -8.69 -2.21
CA TRP A 106 -3.34 -8.74 -2.90
C TRP A 106 -4.13 -10.01 -2.58
N ASP A 107 -3.48 -11.14 -2.27
CA ASP A 107 -4.16 -12.32 -1.72
C ASP A 107 -4.99 -11.95 -0.48
N THR A 108 -4.42 -11.12 0.40
CA THR A 108 -5.12 -10.64 1.60
C THR A 108 -6.19 -9.61 1.27
N TYR A 109 -5.97 -8.71 0.30
CA TYR A 109 -7.01 -7.75 -0.12
C TYR A 109 -8.23 -8.41 -0.75
N LEU A 110 -8.03 -9.48 -1.52
CA LEU A 110 -9.13 -10.26 -2.10
C LEU A 110 -9.88 -11.09 -1.05
N SER A 111 -9.22 -11.45 0.05
CA SER A 111 -9.82 -12.22 1.14
C SER A 111 -10.52 -11.36 2.19
N GLU A 112 -10.13 -10.09 2.35
CA GLU A 112 -10.72 -9.14 3.30
C GLU A 112 -11.90 -8.38 2.69
N GLN A 113 -12.98 -8.25 3.46
CA GLN A 113 -14.08 -7.37 3.06
C GLN A 113 -13.58 -5.93 2.97
N ASN A 114 -13.82 -5.28 1.82
CA ASN A 114 -13.32 -3.94 1.51
C ASN A 114 -11.79 -3.81 1.61
N GLY A 115 -11.06 -4.87 1.21
CA GLY A 115 -9.60 -4.95 1.29
C GLY A 115 -8.88 -3.78 0.63
N PHE A 116 -9.17 -3.52 -0.65
CA PHE A 116 -8.52 -2.47 -1.45
C PHE A 116 -8.90 -1.04 -1.04
N SER A 117 -10.07 -0.84 -0.42
CA SER A 117 -10.57 0.49 -0.08
C SER A 117 -10.26 0.87 1.37
N GLN A 118 -10.73 0.09 2.34
CA GLN A 118 -10.61 0.40 3.77
C GLN A 118 -9.38 -0.26 4.39
N PHE A 119 -9.11 -1.54 4.09
CA PHE A 119 -7.97 -2.23 4.73
C PHE A 119 -6.62 -1.70 4.26
N HIS A 120 -6.54 -1.26 3.01
CA HIS A 120 -5.35 -0.62 2.44
C HIS A 120 -4.85 0.58 3.27
N LEU A 121 -5.76 1.35 3.89
CA LEU A 121 -5.40 2.45 4.79
C LEU A 121 -4.56 1.98 5.98
N TYR A 122 -4.97 0.89 6.62
CA TYR A 122 -4.26 0.33 7.78
C TYR A 122 -2.93 -0.31 7.36
N ILE A 123 -2.86 -0.88 6.15
CA ILE A 123 -1.59 -1.34 5.58
C ILE A 123 -0.63 -0.17 5.39
N CYS A 124 -1.08 0.95 4.81
CA CYS A 124 -0.23 2.15 4.65
C CYS A 124 0.25 2.70 6.00
N ALA A 125 -0.61 2.69 7.03
CA ALA A 125 -0.24 3.13 8.37
C ALA A 125 0.80 2.21 9.02
N ALA A 126 0.59 0.89 9.01
CA ALA A 126 1.55 -0.08 9.51
C ALA A 126 2.88 -0.01 8.73
N PHE A 127 2.80 0.16 7.41
CA PHE A 127 3.96 0.31 6.53
C PHE A 127 4.80 1.53 6.91
N LEU A 128 4.18 2.68 7.13
CA LEU A 128 4.88 3.90 7.55
C LEU A 128 5.51 3.73 8.94
N VAL A 129 4.77 3.21 9.91
CA VAL A 129 5.24 3.02 11.30
C VAL A 129 6.42 2.04 11.37
N ARG A 130 6.46 1.03 10.49
CA ARG A 130 7.57 0.08 10.41
C ARG A 130 8.93 0.77 10.17
N PHE A 131 8.94 1.90 9.47
CA PHE A 131 10.14 2.70 9.18
C PHE A 131 10.28 3.94 10.08
N SER A 132 9.43 4.09 11.09
CA SER A 132 9.41 5.24 12.01
C SER A 132 10.78 5.56 12.59
N LYS A 133 11.52 4.53 13.04
CA LYS A 133 12.86 4.71 13.63
C LYS A 133 13.87 5.28 12.64
N ASP A 134 13.81 4.90 11.38
CA ASP A 134 14.74 5.38 10.35
C ASP A 134 14.34 6.79 9.89
N LEU A 135 13.04 7.05 9.71
CA LEU A 135 12.49 8.37 9.40
C LEU A 135 12.80 9.41 10.47
N LEU A 136 12.74 9.04 11.76
CA LEU A 136 13.10 9.90 12.88
C LEU A 136 14.59 10.23 12.96
N ARG A 137 15.46 9.43 12.34
CA ARG A 137 16.91 9.71 12.28
C ARG A 137 17.23 10.76 11.23
N GLU A 138 16.51 10.77 10.11
CA GLU A 138 16.65 11.81 9.08
C GLU A 138 16.19 13.16 9.64
N LYS A 139 16.98 14.22 9.42
CA LYS A 139 16.79 15.55 10.05
C LYS A 139 16.50 16.67 9.08
N ASP A 140 16.44 16.37 7.79
CA ASP A 140 16.13 17.33 6.75
C ASP A 140 15.01 16.83 5.83
N PHE A 141 14.29 17.79 5.26
CA PHE A 141 13.17 17.54 4.35
C PHE A 141 13.53 16.61 3.19
N GLN A 142 14.71 16.79 2.57
CA GLN A 142 15.09 16.04 1.38
C GLN A 142 15.38 14.57 1.70
N GLY A 143 16.13 14.30 2.77
CA GLY A 143 16.44 12.94 3.23
C GLY A 143 15.16 12.15 3.58
N ILE A 144 14.26 12.79 4.33
CA ILE A 144 12.98 12.17 4.72
C ILE A 144 12.12 11.86 3.49
N LEU A 145 11.95 12.82 2.58
CA LEU A 145 11.12 12.62 1.40
C LEU A 145 11.70 11.55 0.47
N LEU A 146 13.03 11.53 0.29
CA LEU A 146 13.70 10.52 -0.50
C LEU A 146 13.50 9.12 0.11
N LEU A 147 13.63 8.99 1.43
CA LEU A 147 13.40 7.73 2.13
C LEU A 147 11.95 7.26 2.01
N LEU A 148 10.97 8.15 2.24
CA LEU A 148 9.53 7.83 2.08
C LEU A 148 9.17 7.38 0.67
N GLN A 149 9.85 7.91 -0.35
CA GLN A 149 9.64 7.54 -1.75
C GLN A 149 10.48 6.35 -2.22
N ASN A 150 11.42 5.85 -1.39
CA ASN A 150 12.31 4.73 -1.72
C ASN A 150 12.60 3.88 -0.48
N LEU A 151 11.55 3.45 0.21
CA LEU A 151 11.68 2.61 1.40
C LEU A 151 12.40 1.30 1.05
N PRO A 152 13.29 0.77 1.91
CA PRO A 152 14.16 -0.35 1.58
C PRO A 152 13.42 -1.70 1.64
N THR A 153 12.55 -1.94 0.65
CA THR A 153 11.69 -3.13 0.56
C THR A 153 12.17 -4.16 -0.48
N HIS A 154 13.25 -3.89 -1.20
CA HIS A 154 13.76 -4.75 -2.27
C HIS A 154 14.02 -6.20 -1.83
N SER A 155 14.45 -6.39 -0.59
CA SER A 155 14.74 -7.69 0.03
C SER A 155 13.55 -8.31 0.76
N TRP A 156 12.38 -7.66 0.73
CA TRP A 156 11.19 -8.19 1.41
C TRP A 156 10.71 -9.50 0.80
N THR A 157 10.14 -10.31 1.66
CA THR A 157 9.63 -11.65 1.37
C THR A 157 8.15 -11.75 1.74
N SER A 158 7.54 -12.90 1.45
CA SER A 158 6.17 -13.20 1.90
C SER A 158 6.00 -13.14 3.42
N ASN A 159 7.08 -13.36 4.19
CA ASN A 159 7.05 -13.25 5.64
C ASN A 159 6.87 -11.80 6.10
N ASP A 160 7.58 -10.85 5.45
CA ASP A 160 7.45 -9.43 5.74
C ASP A 160 6.03 -8.94 5.47
N ILE A 161 5.42 -9.38 4.36
CA ILE A 161 4.02 -9.07 4.05
C ILE A 161 3.06 -9.70 5.06
N SER A 162 3.32 -10.92 5.51
CA SER A 162 2.49 -11.56 6.54
C SER A 162 2.53 -10.78 7.85
N ILE A 163 3.71 -10.32 8.28
CA ILE A 163 3.86 -9.46 9.46
C ILE A 163 3.13 -8.13 9.25
N LEU A 164 3.34 -7.47 8.11
CA LEU A 164 2.69 -6.20 7.78
C LEU A 164 1.15 -6.31 7.82
N THR A 165 0.60 -7.37 7.23
CA THR A 165 -0.86 -7.60 7.25
C THR A 165 -1.38 -7.88 8.66
N ALA A 166 -0.62 -8.58 9.51
CA ALA A 166 -1.00 -8.80 10.90
C ALA A 166 -1.00 -7.51 11.72
N GLU A 167 0.04 -6.67 11.57
CA GLU A 167 0.13 -5.34 12.20
C GLU A 167 -1.04 -4.45 11.76
N ALA A 168 -1.34 -4.41 10.45
CA ALA A 168 -2.47 -3.67 9.92
C ALA A 168 -3.82 -4.18 10.43
N TYR A 169 -3.99 -5.50 10.57
CA TYR A 169 -5.22 -6.07 11.11
C TYR A 169 -5.41 -5.70 12.59
N GLN A 170 -4.33 -5.70 13.38
CA GLN A 170 -4.36 -5.22 14.76
C GLN A 170 -4.80 -3.75 14.83
N LEU A 171 -4.23 -2.88 13.97
CA LEU A 171 -4.66 -1.49 13.86
C LEU A 171 -6.14 -1.39 13.47
N LYS A 172 -6.60 -2.13 12.47
CA LYS A 172 -8.01 -2.17 12.07
C LYS A 172 -8.91 -2.51 13.25
N VAL A 173 -8.59 -3.55 14.03
CA VAL A 173 -9.39 -3.96 15.20
C VAL A 173 -9.38 -2.91 16.30
N MET A 174 -8.23 -2.31 16.61
CA MET A 174 -8.12 -1.28 17.66
C MET A 174 -8.97 -0.04 17.32
N PHE A 175 -8.97 0.38 16.06
CA PHE A 175 -9.65 1.60 15.61
C PHE A 175 -11.09 1.38 15.14
N ALA A 176 -11.47 0.17 14.71
CA ALA A 176 -12.87 -0.19 14.42
C ALA A 176 -13.70 -0.31 15.70
N ASN A 177 -13.09 -0.72 16.81
CA ASN A 177 -13.75 -0.85 18.11
C ASN A 177 -13.71 0.44 18.95
N ALA A 178 -13.27 1.58 18.39
CA ALA A 178 -13.26 2.87 19.07
C ALA A 178 -14.56 3.65 18.77
N PRO A 179 -15.65 3.51 19.57
CA PRO A 179 -16.98 3.83 19.08
C PRO A 179 -17.35 5.32 19.12
N LYS A 180 -16.54 6.21 19.70
CA LYS A 180 -16.91 7.63 19.90
C LYS A 180 -15.70 8.56 20.12
N HIS A 181 -14.94 8.98 19.10
CA HIS A 181 -13.98 10.10 19.25
C HIS A 181 -13.76 10.96 17.98
N LEU A 182 -14.65 10.88 16.97
CA LEU A 182 -14.63 11.75 15.78
C LEU A 182 -15.52 13.00 15.93
N THR A 183 -15.77 13.44 17.15
CA THR A 183 -16.25 14.80 17.44
C THR A 183 -15.20 15.49 18.28
N SER A 184 -14.39 16.33 17.64
CA SER A 184 -13.82 17.52 18.25
C SER A 184 -13.88 18.66 17.26
#